data_AF-A0A915N3B8-F1
#
_entry.id   AF-A0A915N3B8-F1
#
_cell.length_a   1.000
_cell.length_b   1.000
_cell.length_c   1.000
_cell.angle_alpha   90.00
_cell.angle_beta   90.00
_cell.angle_gamma   90.00
#
_symmetry.space_group_name_H-M   'P 1'
#
loop_
_entity.id
_entity.type
_entity.pdbx_description
1 polymer ?
#
loop_
_entity_poly.entity_id
_entity_poly.type
_entity_poly.pdbx_seq_one_letter_code
_entity_poly.pdbx_strand_id
1 'polypeptide(L)'
;MEFDEEKSKDVKVDRKNRNDSSKTPKNTEDKKDVLKNLAEKEPAPPVKREPLSLEELLEKKKQMEEVNSKPKFLTKAEREAEALQRRKEEVERKQKELKDLEKQRNKFLSDARKSDRDRRDRAPKEKRKWGRRLHERKFIFDWEPTDDTSNDYNDLYKERHEVQFLGRGSIAGMDVNQQKKQKSEFYQKLLEQRRSEAEKEQEKH
;
A
#
# COMPACT_ATOMS: atom_id res chain seq x y z
N MET A 1 -59.79 14.53 -35.37
CA MET A 1 -58.56 13.73 -35.50
C MET A 1 -58.21 13.25 -34.11
N GLU A 2 -58.70 12.05 -33.80
CA GLU A 2 -58.25 11.24 -32.65
C GLU A 2 -56.74 11.02 -32.76
N PHE A 3 -56.03 11.17 -31.64
CA PHE A 3 -54.65 10.74 -31.52
C PHE A 3 -54.59 9.78 -30.34
N ASP A 4 -54.41 8.51 -30.69
CA ASP A 4 -54.49 7.35 -29.81
C ASP A 4 -53.45 7.38 -28.68
N GLU A 5 -53.94 7.08 -27.48
CA GLU A 5 -53.18 6.86 -26.26
C GLU A 5 -52.49 5.48 -26.34
N GLU A 6 -51.25 5.42 -26.81
CA GLU A 6 -50.45 4.19 -26.81
C GLU A 6 -50.01 3.82 -25.38
N LYS A 7 -50.85 2.98 -24.76
CA LYS A 7 -50.61 2.29 -23.50
C LYS A 7 -49.43 1.30 -23.65
N SER A 8 -48.23 1.72 -23.22
CA SER A 8 -47.04 0.86 -23.19
C SER A 8 -47.26 -0.37 -22.31
N LYS A 9 -47.18 -1.56 -22.92
CA LYS A 9 -47.27 -2.87 -22.25
C LYS A 9 -46.02 -3.12 -21.40
N ASP A 10 -46.20 -3.27 -20.11
CA ASP A 10 -45.18 -3.74 -19.16
C ASP A 10 -44.73 -5.17 -19.51
N VAL A 11 -43.54 -5.30 -20.11
CA VAL A 11 -42.87 -6.59 -20.28
C VAL A 11 -42.13 -6.92 -18.99
N LYS A 12 -42.73 -7.77 -18.15
CA LYS A 12 -42.05 -8.42 -17.02
C LYS A 12 -40.95 -9.34 -17.56
N VAL A 13 -39.71 -8.88 -17.51
CA VAL A 13 -38.54 -9.73 -17.74
C VAL A 13 -38.27 -10.52 -16.47
N ASP A 14 -38.72 -11.77 -16.46
CA ASP A 14 -38.36 -12.76 -15.45
C ASP A 14 -36.84 -12.94 -15.42
N ARG A 15 -36.17 -12.34 -14.42
CA ARG A 15 -34.76 -12.63 -14.11
C ARG A 15 -34.69 -14.02 -13.50
N LYS A 16 -34.56 -15.01 -14.38
CA LYS A 16 -34.28 -16.41 -14.01
C LYS A 16 -32.93 -16.45 -13.29
N ASN A 17 -33.01 -16.77 -12.00
CA ASN A 17 -31.93 -16.93 -11.05
C ASN A 17 -30.96 -18.01 -11.54
N ARG A 18 -29.82 -17.63 -12.12
CA ARG A 18 -28.74 -18.58 -12.45
C ARG A 18 -27.89 -18.78 -11.20
N ASN A 19 -28.30 -19.71 -10.36
CA ASN A 19 -27.40 -20.35 -9.41
C ASN A 19 -26.40 -21.21 -10.20
N ASP A 20 -25.30 -20.60 -10.63
CA ASP A 20 -24.14 -21.30 -11.15
C ASP A 20 -23.31 -21.82 -9.97
N SER A 21 -23.76 -22.95 -9.41
CA SER A 21 -22.99 -23.70 -8.43
C SER A 21 -21.85 -24.40 -9.15
N SER A 22 -20.69 -23.75 -9.26
CA SER A 22 -19.45 -24.42 -9.63
C SER A 22 -19.07 -25.39 -8.51
N LYS A 23 -19.45 -26.64 -8.74
CA LYS A 23 -19.20 -27.80 -7.91
C LYS A 23 -17.73 -28.17 -8.05
N THR A 24 -16.89 -27.76 -7.10
CA THR A 24 -15.49 -28.22 -7.01
C THR A 24 -15.48 -29.72 -6.72
N PRO A 25 -14.85 -30.57 -7.55
CA PRO A 25 -14.60 -31.95 -7.16
C PRO A 25 -13.41 -31.97 -6.18
N LYS A 26 -13.62 -32.58 -5.02
CA LYS A 26 -12.55 -33.02 -4.13
C LYS A 26 -11.91 -34.26 -4.75
N ASN A 27 -10.66 -34.16 -5.18
CA ASN A 27 -9.81 -35.33 -5.45
C ASN A 27 -8.80 -35.46 -4.30
N THR A 28 -9.06 -36.44 -3.45
CA THR A 28 -8.09 -37.09 -2.56
C THR A 28 -7.67 -38.39 -3.25
N GLU A 29 -6.42 -38.82 -3.07
CA GLU A 29 -5.71 -39.91 -3.79
C GLU A 29 -5.07 -39.39 -5.10
N ASP A 30 -3.76 -39.43 -5.37
CA ASP A 30 -2.65 -40.22 -4.87
C ASP A 30 -1.33 -39.42 -4.91
N LYS A 31 -0.54 -39.53 -3.84
CA LYS A 31 0.87 -39.11 -3.83
C LYS A 31 1.75 -40.34 -4.01
N LYS A 32 1.97 -40.74 -5.25
CA LYS A 32 3.07 -41.54 -5.78
C LYS A 32 2.99 -41.39 -7.31
N ASP A 33 4.13 -41.32 -7.98
CA ASP A 33 4.26 -41.31 -9.46
C ASP A 33 4.42 -39.95 -10.19
N VAL A 34 5.14 -38.97 -9.61
CA VAL A 34 5.66 -37.81 -10.37
C VAL A 34 7.19 -37.85 -10.57
N LEU A 35 7.86 -38.96 -10.24
CA LEU A 35 9.32 -39.08 -10.33
C LEU A 35 9.86 -39.77 -11.60
N LYS A 36 9.14 -39.77 -12.73
CA LYS A 36 9.60 -40.58 -13.88
C LYS A 36 9.36 -40.09 -15.29
N ASN A 37 9.32 -38.77 -15.53
CA ASN A 37 9.33 -38.23 -16.90
C ASN A 37 10.20 -36.97 -16.98
N LEU A 38 11.53 -37.14 -16.99
CA LEU A 38 12.49 -36.07 -17.32
C LEU A 38 13.88 -36.63 -17.65
N ALA A 39 13.94 -37.83 -18.22
CA ALA A 39 15.16 -38.40 -18.80
C ALA A 39 14.94 -38.48 -20.31
N GLU A 40 15.97 -38.06 -21.07
CA GLU A 40 16.07 -38.02 -22.54
C GLU A 40 15.61 -36.70 -23.21
N LYS A 41 16.38 -35.65 -22.94
CA LYS A 41 16.77 -34.71 -23.99
C LYS A 41 18.26 -34.41 -23.83
N GLU A 42 19.04 -34.88 -24.80
CA GLU A 42 20.49 -34.65 -24.98
C GLU A 42 20.93 -33.23 -24.54
N PRO A 43 21.94 -33.09 -23.66
CA PRO A 43 22.41 -31.78 -23.21
C PRO A 43 23.32 -31.12 -24.26
N ALA A 44 22.96 -29.91 -24.68
CA ALA A 44 23.85 -29.00 -25.40
C ALA A 44 25.16 -28.76 -24.59
N PRO A 45 26.31 -28.55 -25.27
CA PRO A 45 27.61 -28.50 -24.61
C PRO A 45 27.69 -27.39 -23.55
N PRO A 46 28.38 -27.63 -22.42
CA PRO A 46 28.42 -26.71 -21.30
C PRO A 46 29.19 -25.43 -21.68
N VAL A 47 28.47 -24.32 -21.83
CA VAL A 47 29.09 -22.98 -21.84
C VAL A 47 29.57 -22.73 -20.42
N LYS A 48 30.88 -22.86 -20.21
CA LYS A 48 31.56 -22.54 -18.95
C LYS A 48 31.24 -21.08 -18.60
N ARG A 49 30.53 -20.88 -17.49
CA ARG A 49 30.26 -19.56 -16.91
C ARG A 49 31.48 -19.15 -16.10
N GLU A 50 32.54 -18.78 -16.79
CA GLU A 50 33.68 -18.13 -16.17
C GLU A 50 33.18 -16.78 -15.60
N PRO A 51 33.50 -16.44 -14.34
CA PRO A 51 33.14 -15.14 -13.80
C PRO A 51 33.83 -14.09 -14.67
N LEU A 52 33.05 -13.16 -15.22
CA LEU A 52 33.56 -11.96 -15.89
C LEU A 52 34.72 -11.42 -15.06
N SER A 53 35.90 -11.30 -15.68
CA SER A 53 37.10 -10.86 -14.98
C SER A 53 36.85 -9.46 -14.38
N LEU A 54 37.33 -9.23 -13.15
CA LEU A 54 37.17 -7.93 -12.47
C LEU A 54 37.74 -6.77 -13.30
N GLU A 55 38.75 -7.07 -14.11
CA GLU A 55 39.41 -6.17 -15.05
C GLU A 55 38.48 -5.77 -16.20
N GLU A 56 37.77 -6.70 -16.82
CA GLU A 56 36.80 -6.41 -17.89
C GLU A 56 35.60 -5.58 -17.42
N LEU A 57 35.14 -5.78 -16.17
CA LEU A 57 34.07 -4.95 -15.59
C LEU A 57 34.54 -3.52 -15.29
N LEU A 58 35.80 -3.37 -14.87
CA LEU A 58 36.41 -2.06 -14.66
C LEU A 58 36.64 -1.35 -15.97
N GLU A 59 37.11 -2.05 -17.00
CA GLU A 59 37.24 -1.49 -18.35
C GLU A 59 35.90 -1.09 -18.95
N LYS A 60 34.86 -1.91 -18.78
CA LYS A 60 33.51 -1.58 -19.24
C LYS A 60 32.91 -0.38 -18.51
N LYS A 61 33.13 -0.25 -17.20
CA LYS A 61 32.71 0.93 -16.43
C LYS A 61 33.49 2.18 -16.81
N LYS A 62 34.82 2.08 -16.93
CA LYS A 62 35.68 3.18 -17.38
C LYS A 62 35.28 3.64 -18.78
N GLN A 63 35.01 2.72 -19.70
CA GLN A 63 34.52 3.05 -21.04
C GLN A 63 33.13 3.70 -21.01
N MET A 64 32.20 3.23 -20.17
CA MET A 64 30.89 3.87 -19.99
C MET A 64 31.02 5.28 -19.40
N GLU A 65 31.87 5.48 -18.39
CA GLU A 65 32.15 6.78 -17.77
C GLU A 65 32.86 7.72 -18.75
N GLU A 66 33.82 7.22 -19.52
CA GLU A 66 34.47 7.97 -20.58
C GLU A 66 33.47 8.38 -21.66
N VAL A 67 32.57 7.49 -22.08
CA VAL A 67 31.48 7.80 -23.03
C VAL A 67 30.47 8.78 -22.43
N ASN A 68 30.21 8.71 -21.12
CA ASN A 68 29.35 9.66 -20.40
C ASN A 68 30.03 11.03 -20.20
N SER A 69 31.34 11.05 -20.03
CA SER A 69 32.13 12.29 -19.86
C SER A 69 32.33 13.04 -21.18
N LYS A 70 32.41 12.30 -22.29
CA LYS A 70 32.50 12.86 -23.64
C LYS A 70 31.11 13.36 -24.09
N PRO A 71 30.96 14.61 -24.58
CA PRO A 71 29.66 15.13 -24.99
C PRO A 71 29.09 14.34 -26.18
N LYS A 72 27.86 13.82 -26.03
CA LYS A 72 27.18 13.05 -27.08
C LYS A 72 26.44 13.99 -28.04
N PHE A 73 27.00 14.15 -29.25
CA PHE A 73 26.35 14.93 -30.31
C PHE A 73 25.29 14.08 -31.01
N LEU A 74 24.03 14.28 -30.61
CA LEU A 74 22.86 13.72 -31.30
C LEU A 74 22.42 14.65 -32.43
N THR A 75 21.94 14.06 -33.53
CA THR A 75 21.29 14.80 -34.61
C THR A 75 20.02 15.50 -34.10
N LYS A 76 19.55 16.52 -34.84
CA LYS A 76 18.34 17.27 -34.45
C LYS A 76 17.12 16.34 -34.28
N ALA A 77 16.93 15.41 -35.21
CA ALA A 77 15.82 14.45 -35.16
C ALA A 77 15.90 13.50 -33.95
N GLU A 78 17.10 13.01 -33.62
CA GLU A 78 17.30 12.15 -32.45
C GLU A 78 17.05 12.90 -31.14
N ARG A 79 17.48 14.16 -31.04
CA ARG A 79 17.25 15.00 -29.87
C ARG A 79 15.76 15.31 -29.66
N GLU A 80 15.03 15.56 -30.74
CA GLU A 80 13.59 15.75 -30.71
C GLU A 80 12.87 14.46 -30.29
N ALA A 81 13.31 13.30 -30.79
CA ALA A 81 12.77 12.00 -30.38
C ALA A 81 13.01 11.71 -28.89
N GLU A 82 14.22 11.98 -28.38
CA GLU A 82 14.55 11.82 -26.96
C GLU A 82 13.73 12.78 -26.08
N ALA A 83 13.57 14.05 -26.50
CA ALA A 83 12.74 15.01 -25.79
C ALA A 83 11.26 14.56 -25.72
N LEU A 84 10.73 13.99 -26.81
CA LEU A 84 9.38 13.42 -26.83
C LEU A 84 9.25 12.19 -25.94
N GLN A 85 10.26 11.32 -25.89
CA GLN A 85 10.28 10.16 -24.98
C GLN A 85 10.26 10.61 -23.52
N ARG A 86 11.16 11.52 -23.13
CA ARG A 86 11.19 12.08 -21.76
C ARG A 86 9.86 12.73 -21.38
N ARG A 87 9.26 13.50 -22.30
CA ARG A 87 7.94 14.11 -22.08
C ARG A 87 6.85 13.05 -21.90
N LYS A 88 6.85 11.98 -22.71
CA LYS A 88 5.90 10.88 -22.57
C LYS A 88 6.05 10.17 -21.22
N GLU A 89 7.28 9.90 -20.80
CA GLU A 89 7.59 9.30 -19.50
C GLU A 89 7.12 10.18 -18.34
N GLU A 90 7.37 11.50 -18.39
CA GLU A 90 6.88 12.44 -17.37
C GLU A 90 5.35 12.49 -17.31
N VAL A 91 4.68 12.52 -18.48
CA VAL A 91 3.22 12.50 -18.56
C VAL A 91 2.66 11.20 -18.02
N GLU A 92 3.26 10.06 -18.38
CA GLU A 92 2.84 8.76 -17.87
C GLU A 92 3.05 8.65 -16.36
N ARG A 93 4.16 9.17 -15.83
CA ARG A 93 4.42 9.23 -14.39
C ARG A 93 3.35 10.04 -13.67
N LYS A 94 3.02 11.23 -14.19
CA LYS A 94 1.94 12.07 -13.65
C LYS A 94 0.58 11.38 -13.74
N GLN A 95 0.28 10.71 -14.85
CA GLN A 95 -0.98 9.97 -14.99
C GLN A 95 -1.07 8.79 -14.02
N LYS A 96 0.04 8.07 -13.78
CA LYS A 96 0.12 7.01 -12.78
C LYS A 96 -0.15 7.55 -11.38
N GLU A 97 0.53 8.63 -11.00
CA GLU A 97 0.35 9.31 -9.71
C GLU A 97 -1.11 9.75 -9.48
N LEU A 98 -1.72 10.38 -10.50
CA LEU A 98 -3.13 10.78 -10.44
C LEU A 98 -4.09 9.59 -10.31
N LYS A 99 -3.86 8.50 -11.06
CA LYS A 99 -4.67 7.28 -10.95
C LYS A 99 -4.54 6.63 -9.58
N ASP A 100 -3.35 6.65 -8.99
CA ASP A 100 -3.13 6.09 -7.66
C ASP A 100 -3.79 6.95 -6.59
N LEU A 101 -3.71 8.28 -6.70
CA LEU A 101 -4.44 9.20 -5.83
C LEU A 101 -5.96 9.00 -5.93
N GLU A 102 -6.49 8.81 -7.14
CA GLU A 102 -7.90 8.52 -7.36
C GLU A 102 -8.33 7.20 -6.72
N LYS A 103 -7.52 6.15 -6.81
CA LYS A 103 -7.77 4.88 -6.12
C LYS A 103 -7.80 5.05 -4.60
N GLN A 104 -6.85 5.80 -4.02
CA GLN A 104 -6.84 6.07 -2.58
C GLN A 104 -8.09 6.82 -2.15
N ARG A 105 -8.49 7.86 -2.89
CA ARG A 105 -9.73 8.62 -2.64
C ARG A 105 -10.97 7.73 -2.74
N ASN A 106 -11.07 6.91 -3.78
CA ASN A 106 -12.21 6.02 -3.98
C ASN A 106 -12.30 4.96 -2.87
N LYS A 107 -11.16 4.43 -2.42
CA LYS A 107 -11.09 3.52 -1.28
C LYS A 107 -11.59 4.18 0.00
N PHE A 108 -11.06 5.35 0.36
CA PHE A 108 -11.50 6.14 1.51
C PHE A 108 -13.02 6.40 1.50
N LEU A 109 -13.56 6.84 0.36
CA LEU A 109 -15.00 7.07 0.20
C LEU A 109 -15.82 5.79 0.32
N SER A 110 -15.30 4.66 -0.18
CA SER A 110 -15.99 3.37 -0.07
C SER A 110 -16.04 2.87 1.37
N ASP A 111 -14.96 3.02 2.13
CA ASP A 111 -14.88 2.62 3.54
C ASP A 111 -15.77 3.52 4.41
N ALA A 112 -15.77 4.84 4.16
CA ALA A 112 -16.68 5.78 4.82
C ALA A 112 -18.15 5.39 4.58
N ARG A 113 -18.53 5.13 3.32
CA ARG A 113 -19.90 4.68 2.97
C ARG A 113 -20.27 3.36 3.61
N LYS A 114 -19.32 2.42 3.73
CA LYS A 114 -19.53 1.15 4.44
C LYS A 114 -19.79 1.39 5.92
N SER A 115 -18.98 2.23 6.58
CA SER A 115 -19.18 2.57 7.99
C SER A 115 -20.54 3.25 8.26
N ASP A 116 -20.96 4.16 7.37
CA ASP A 116 -22.27 4.83 7.45
C ASP A 116 -23.44 3.88 7.20
N ARG A 117 -23.25 2.90 6.31
CA ARG A 117 -24.22 1.84 6.08
C ARG A 117 -24.31 0.95 7.31
N ASP A 118 -23.18 0.47 7.83
CA ASP A 118 -23.13 -0.36 9.03
C ASP A 118 -23.72 0.34 10.24
N ARG A 119 -23.60 1.67 10.36
CA ARG A 119 -24.25 2.47 11.41
C ARG A 119 -25.76 2.57 11.21
N ARG A 120 -26.23 2.81 9.98
CA ARG A 120 -27.66 2.94 9.65
C ARG A 120 -28.40 1.59 9.74
N ASP A 121 -27.78 0.53 9.24
CA ASP A 121 -28.33 -0.81 9.19
C ASP A 121 -28.02 -1.61 10.46
N ARG A 122 -27.37 -0.99 11.46
CA ARG A 122 -27.19 -1.56 12.81
C ARG A 122 -28.54 -1.62 13.53
N ALA A 123 -29.37 -2.56 13.13
CA ALA A 123 -30.44 -3.07 13.98
C ALA A 123 -29.80 -3.45 15.34
N PRO A 124 -30.53 -3.35 16.47
CA PRO A 124 -30.03 -3.70 17.81
C PRO A 124 -29.73 -5.21 18.00
N LYS A 125 -29.52 -5.97 16.92
CA LYS A 125 -29.35 -7.41 16.84
C LYS A 125 -27.97 -7.91 17.27
N GLU A 126 -26.97 -7.04 17.40
CA GLU A 126 -25.60 -7.45 17.76
C GLU A 126 -25.27 -7.44 19.25
N LYS A 127 -26.22 -7.15 20.14
CA LYS A 127 -25.99 -7.25 21.60
C LYS A 127 -25.71 -8.68 22.09
N ARG A 128 -25.71 -9.68 21.21
CA ARG A 128 -25.43 -11.07 21.55
C ARG A 128 -24.64 -11.74 20.44
N LYS A 129 -23.39 -11.33 20.22
CA LYS A 129 -22.38 -12.32 19.77
C LYS A 129 -22.32 -13.38 20.86
N TRP A 130 -23.22 -14.36 20.78
CA TRP A 130 -23.26 -15.52 21.65
C TRP A 130 -21.94 -16.24 21.42
N GLY A 131 -20.97 -16.03 22.33
CA GLY A 131 -19.69 -16.73 22.31
C GLY A 131 -19.97 -18.20 22.05
N ARG A 132 -19.33 -18.76 21.02
CA ARG A 132 -19.57 -20.14 20.59
C ARG A 132 -19.46 -21.03 21.84
N ARG A 133 -20.58 -21.67 22.23
CA ARG A 133 -20.77 -22.50 23.45
C ARG A 133 -19.79 -23.68 23.58
N LEU A 134 -18.80 -23.80 22.70
CA LEU A 134 -17.75 -24.82 22.72
C LEU A 134 -16.59 -24.49 23.70
N HIS A 135 -16.46 -23.25 24.18
CA HIS A 135 -15.31 -22.82 25.00
C HIS A 135 -15.70 -22.41 26.44
N GLU A 136 -16.89 -22.77 26.93
CA GLU A 136 -17.38 -22.33 28.26
C GLU A 136 -16.49 -22.75 29.45
N ARG A 137 -15.43 -23.55 29.21
CA ARG A 137 -14.42 -23.98 30.20
C ARG A 137 -12.97 -23.69 29.80
N LYS A 138 -12.73 -23.08 28.63
CA LYS A 138 -11.40 -22.63 28.20
C LYS A 138 -11.34 -21.13 28.46
N PHE A 139 -10.83 -20.76 29.62
CA PHE A 139 -10.52 -19.36 29.92
C PHE A 139 -9.38 -18.91 29.00
N ILE A 140 -9.71 -18.09 28.02
CA ILE A 140 -8.74 -17.37 27.19
C ILE A 140 -8.54 -16.03 27.90
N PHE A 141 -7.35 -15.81 28.44
CA PHE A 141 -7.00 -14.57 29.14
C PHE A 141 -6.53 -13.46 28.18
N ASP A 142 -6.26 -13.82 26.93
CA ASP A 142 -5.86 -12.89 25.88
C ASP A 142 -7.07 -12.24 25.21
N TRP A 143 -6.87 -11.01 24.71
CA TRP A 143 -7.85 -10.30 23.88
C TRP A 143 -7.84 -10.84 22.45
N GLU A 144 -9.02 -10.98 21.83
CA GLU A 144 -9.09 -11.28 20.39
C GLU A 144 -8.73 -10.03 19.56
N PRO A 145 -7.95 -10.14 18.46
CA PRO A 145 -7.63 -8.99 17.59
C PRO A 145 -8.87 -8.32 16.98
N THR A 146 -10.00 -9.01 16.92
CA THR A 146 -11.27 -8.46 16.45
C THR A 146 -11.94 -7.51 17.45
N ASP A 147 -11.48 -7.51 18.70
CA ASP A 147 -11.93 -6.60 19.75
C ASP A 147 -11.15 -5.27 19.73
N ASP A 148 -10.16 -5.13 18.84
CA ASP A 148 -9.43 -3.87 18.62
C ASP A 148 -10.31 -2.82 17.93
N THR A 149 -10.41 -1.64 18.56
CA THR A 149 -11.23 -0.51 18.12
C THR A 149 -10.40 0.66 17.56
N SER A 150 -9.06 0.52 17.52
CA SER A 150 -8.16 1.58 17.06
C SER A 150 -8.11 1.74 15.54
N ASN A 151 -8.53 0.71 14.79
CA ASN A 151 -8.51 0.70 13.33
C ASN A 151 -9.60 1.59 12.74
N ASP A 152 -9.19 2.75 12.21
CA ASP A 152 -10.07 3.72 11.57
C ASP A 152 -9.76 3.85 10.07
N TYR A 153 -10.78 4.19 9.28
CA TYR A 153 -10.62 4.42 7.83
C TYR A 153 -10.10 5.81 7.52
N ASN A 154 -10.22 6.75 8.46
CA ASN A 154 -9.82 8.13 8.27
C ASN A 154 -8.40 8.36 8.77
N ASP A 155 -7.53 8.85 7.88
CA ASP A 155 -6.13 9.11 8.16
C ASP A 155 -5.94 10.09 9.34
N LEU A 156 -6.86 11.04 9.55
CA LEU A 156 -6.82 11.96 10.70
C LEU A 156 -6.92 11.24 12.06
N TYR A 157 -7.63 10.11 12.09
CA TYR A 157 -7.81 9.29 13.30
C TYR A 157 -6.86 8.10 13.35
N LYS A 158 -6.22 7.77 12.24
CA LYS A 158 -5.15 6.78 12.16
C LYS A 158 -3.80 7.38 12.60
N GLU A 159 -3.48 8.57 12.09
CA GLU A 159 -2.30 9.35 12.45
C GLU A 159 -2.70 10.52 13.35
N ARG A 160 -3.18 10.19 14.57
CA ARG A 160 -3.61 11.20 15.54
C ARG A 160 -2.41 12.03 15.97
N HIS A 161 -2.58 13.36 15.95
CA HIS A 161 -1.57 14.25 16.51
C HIS A 161 -1.41 13.99 18.01
N GLU A 162 -0.19 13.61 18.41
CA GLU A 162 0.12 13.38 19.81
C GLU A 162 0.33 14.71 20.55
N VAL A 163 -0.08 14.76 21.82
CA VAL A 163 0.13 15.93 22.68
C VAL A 163 1.63 16.15 22.88
N GLN A 164 2.12 17.33 22.46
CA GLN A 164 3.55 17.66 22.48
C GLN A 164 4.01 18.38 23.77
N PHE A 165 3.10 18.68 24.71
CA PHE A 165 3.39 19.33 26.01
C PHE A 165 4.40 20.50 25.96
N LEU A 166 4.31 21.33 24.92
CA LEU A 166 5.23 22.47 24.68
C LEU A 166 6.73 22.08 24.71
N GLY A 167 7.07 20.84 24.35
CA GLY A 167 8.45 20.32 24.35
C GLY A 167 9.06 20.06 25.73
N ARG A 168 8.31 20.28 26.82
CA ARG A 168 8.79 20.19 28.21
C ARG A 168 8.14 19.09 29.04
N GLY A 169 7.00 18.56 28.61
CA GLY A 169 6.34 17.42 29.26
C GLY A 169 6.67 16.09 28.58
N SER A 170 6.51 15.00 29.32
CA SER A 170 6.67 13.64 28.83
C SER A 170 5.45 12.80 29.24
N ILE A 171 5.07 11.85 28.40
CA ILE A 171 4.01 10.89 28.68
C ILE A 171 4.47 9.91 29.76
N ALA A 172 3.59 9.60 30.70
CA ALA A 172 3.91 8.71 31.81
C ALA A 172 4.19 7.27 31.31
N GLY A 173 5.10 6.57 31.98
CA GLY A 173 5.41 5.16 31.72
C GLY A 173 6.31 4.87 30.50
N MET A 174 6.55 5.84 29.62
CA MET A 174 7.54 5.72 28.53
C MET A 174 8.88 6.37 28.92
N ASP A 175 9.98 5.87 28.40
CA ASP A 175 11.31 6.44 28.63
C ASP A 175 11.40 7.89 28.11
N VAL A 176 11.80 8.81 28.98
CA VAL A 176 11.94 10.24 28.68
C VAL A 176 12.96 10.47 27.57
N ASN A 177 14.04 9.69 27.52
CA ASN A 177 15.06 9.84 26.49
C ASN A 177 14.56 9.37 25.12
N GLN A 178 13.80 8.27 25.09
CA GLN A 178 13.13 7.79 23.88
C GLN A 178 12.09 8.80 23.36
N GLN A 179 11.28 9.37 24.26
CA GLN A 179 10.30 10.39 23.92
C GLN A 179 10.95 11.66 23.36
N LYS A 180 12.03 12.14 23.99
CA LYS A 180 12.80 13.29 23.51
C LYS A 180 13.32 13.02 22.09
N LYS A 181 13.89 11.84 21.83
CA LYS A 181 14.39 11.49 20.50
C LYS A 181 13.31 11.52 19.40
N GLN A 182 12.08 11.11 19.73
CA GLN A 182 10.98 11.06 18.76
C GLN A 182 10.28 12.42 18.58
N LYS A 183 10.20 13.25 19.62
CA LYS A 183 9.31 14.43 19.67
C LYS A 183 10.03 15.77 19.62
N SER A 184 11.36 15.82 19.77
CA SER A 184 12.05 17.07 20.06
C SER A 184 12.19 18.03 18.89
N GLU A 185 12.14 17.56 17.64
CA GLU A 185 12.54 18.35 16.46
C GLU A 185 11.77 19.66 16.32
N PHE A 186 10.44 19.64 16.47
CA PHE A 186 9.60 20.82 16.24
C PHE A 186 9.85 21.94 17.25
N TYR A 187 9.77 21.64 18.56
CA TYR A 187 9.98 22.67 19.59
C TYR A 187 11.46 23.05 19.74
N GLN A 188 12.40 22.14 19.46
CA GLN A 188 13.83 22.50 19.39
C GLN A 188 14.08 23.56 18.34
N LYS A 189 13.59 23.35 17.11
CA LYS A 189 13.71 24.33 16.02
C LYS A 189 13.03 25.66 16.38
N LEU A 190 11.85 25.61 17.00
CA LEU A 190 11.13 26.81 17.42
C LEU A 190 11.87 27.61 18.50
N LEU A 191 12.43 26.93 19.50
CA LEU A 191 13.21 27.55 20.57
C LEU A 191 14.54 28.11 20.03
N GLU A 192 15.19 27.41 19.13
CA GLU A 192 16.43 27.87 18.49
C GLU A 192 16.22 29.18 17.71
N GLN A 193 15.08 29.31 17.02
CA GLN A 193 14.71 30.52 16.29
C GLN A 193 14.30 31.69 17.20
N ARG A 194 13.70 31.41 18.36
CA ARG A 194 13.16 32.45 19.26
C ARG A 194 14.15 32.91 20.33
N ARG A 195 15.08 32.06 20.75
CA ARG A 195 15.99 32.36 21.87
C ARG A 195 17.12 33.29 21.47
N SER A 196 17.40 34.23 22.36
CA SER A 196 18.62 35.06 22.32
C SER A 196 19.86 34.22 22.65
N GLU A 197 21.05 34.68 22.24
CA GLU A 197 22.33 34.03 22.54
C GLU A 197 22.55 33.84 24.04
N ALA A 198 22.18 34.85 24.85
CA ALA A 198 22.26 34.79 26.30
C ALA A 198 21.37 33.68 26.91
N GLU A 199 20.19 33.43 26.34
CA GLU A 199 19.27 32.38 26.81
C GLU A 199 19.76 30.98 26.40
N LYS A 200 20.47 30.88 25.27
CA LYS A 200 21.10 29.62 24.82
C LYS A 200 22.30 29.25 25.69
N GLU A 201 23.05 30.24 26.17
CA GLU A 201 24.17 30.01 27.09
C GLU A 201 23.70 29.51 28.46
N GLN A 202 22.61 30.07 29.00
CA GLN A 202 22.02 29.62 30.26
C GLN A 202 21.52 28.17 30.22
N GLU A 203 21.08 27.67 29.06
CA GLU A 203 20.63 26.29 28.90
C GLU A 203 21.79 25.28 28.81
N LYS A 204 23.00 25.73 28.46
CA LYS A 204 24.18 24.86 28.37
C LYS A 204 24.82 24.58 29.74
N HIS A 205 24.52 25.41 30.74
CA HIS A 205 25.03 25.29 32.11
C HIS A 205 24.08 24.46 32.99
#